data_AF-A0A7D5UX46-F1
#
_entry.id   AF-A0A7D5UX46-F1
#
_cell.length_a   1.000
_cell.length_b   1.000
_cell.length_c   1.000
_cell.angle_alpha   90.00
_cell.angle_beta   90.00
_cell.angle_gamma   90.00
#
_symmetry.space_group_name_H-M   'P 1'
#
loop_
_entity.id
_entity.type
_entity.pdbx_description
1 polymer ?
#
loop_
_entity_poly.entity_id
_entity_poly.type
_entity_poly.pdbx_seq_one_letter_code
_entity_poly.pdbx_strand_id
1 'polypeptide(L)'
;MLDGKRLGPFAVDIIPFATNHLWVRDTAPVYVHGTSPETRNHRYAINFRFNEWGATVPDNGSLKIGEQWPKLAATQVEENTTFAKRVIQQDTHPSPVTCIESKIRLEGGALVYDGEGTLIASESSIIGDDRNPHLSKQEIEDELRRLLGATKIIWFPGFKNLDPTDVHADAELQFIRPGVLVVSRPHESAEERWHQVYKQVKAAVGGNRDARGRLFEMYEIAEPDPKCTGCLEHEDPATNYVNFYFANGAVILPKFGDHDADTAALIKIQELCPDRVVRQVYVNALPLTGGVIHCSTQPVVDFEDV
;
A
#
# COMPACT_ATOMS: atom_id res chain seq x y z
N MET A 1 -9.28 17.91 15.74
CA MET A 1 -9.09 17.71 14.29
C MET A 1 -7.88 18.51 13.89
N LEU A 2 -7.13 18.07 12.89
CA LEU A 2 -6.22 18.96 12.18
C LEU A 2 -7.10 20.11 11.62
N ASP A 3 -6.75 21.38 11.88
CA ASP A 3 -7.59 22.53 11.55
C ASP A 3 -7.79 22.64 10.04
N GLY A 4 -8.92 22.15 9.54
CA GLY A 4 -9.21 22.08 8.12
C GLY A 4 -10.40 22.91 7.67
N LYS A 5 -10.39 23.29 6.39
CA LYS A 5 -11.57 23.87 5.73
C LYS A 5 -12.50 22.75 5.28
N ARG A 6 -13.75 22.76 5.77
CA ARG A 6 -14.77 21.80 5.36
C ARG A 6 -15.24 22.06 3.93
N LEU A 7 -15.18 21.04 3.05
CA LEU A 7 -15.74 21.12 1.70
C LEU A 7 -17.09 20.40 1.57
N GLY A 8 -18.13 21.15 1.25
CA GLY A 8 -19.44 20.60 0.89
C GLY A 8 -20.21 19.96 2.05
N PRO A 9 -21.28 19.19 1.76
CA PRO A 9 -22.12 18.58 2.79
C PRO A 9 -21.43 17.43 3.54
N PHE A 10 -20.40 16.83 2.94
CA PHE A 10 -19.60 15.77 3.54
C PHE A 10 -18.57 16.36 4.53
N ALA A 11 -18.25 15.61 5.59
CA ALA A 11 -17.24 16.02 6.57
C ALA A 11 -15.84 15.71 6.04
N VAL A 12 -15.36 16.49 5.06
CA VAL A 12 -13.98 16.43 4.57
C VAL A 12 -13.23 17.64 5.11
N ASP A 13 -12.23 17.42 5.96
CA ASP A 13 -11.36 18.46 6.48
C ASP A 13 -10.08 18.56 5.62
N ILE A 14 -9.80 19.76 5.10
CA ILE A 14 -8.57 20.01 4.35
C ILE A 14 -7.49 20.55 5.26
N ILE A 15 -6.40 19.81 5.41
CA ILE A 15 -5.31 20.18 6.30
C ILE A 15 -4.08 20.49 5.45
N PRO A 16 -3.57 21.73 5.49
CA PRO A 16 -2.39 22.09 4.71
C PRO A 16 -1.17 21.32 5.21
N PHE A 17 -0.56 20.54 4.31
CA PHE A 17 0.63 19.77 4.62
C PHE A 17 1.57 19.74 3.41
N ALA A 18 2.84 20.09 3.61
CA ALA A 18 3.83 20.02 2.54
C ALA A 18 4.15 18.56 2.21
N THR A 19 4.02 18.20 0.94
CA THR A 19 4.39 16.92 0.33
C THR A 19 4.68 17.18 -1.15
N ASN A 20 5.60 16.43 -1.75
CA ASN A 20 5.93 16.61 -3.17
C ASN A 20 5.18 15.63 -4.09
N HIS A 21 4.59 14.57 -3.52
CA HIS A 21 3.72 13.63 -4.22
C HIS A 21 2.55 13.17 -3.35
N LEU A 22 1.61 12.44 -3.94
CA LEU A 22 0.32 12.09 -3.33
C LEU A 22 0.27 10.69 -2.70
N TRP A 23 1.35 9.90 -2.80
CA TRP A 23 1.42 8.50 -2.33
C TRP A 23 1.52 8.36 -0.81
N VAL A 24 0.46 8.80 -0.12
CA VAL A 24 0.37 8.76 1.34
C VAL A 24 0.32 7.35 1.90
N ARG A 25 -0.01 6.33 1.11
CA ARG A 25 0.15 4.93 1.52
C ARG A 25 1.57 4.61 1.96
N ASP A 26 2.54 5.23 1.30
CA ASP A 26 3.95 4.92 1.46
C ASP A 26 4.66 5.91 2.39
N THR A 27 4.24 7.17 2.39
CA THR A 27 4.88 8.24 3.19
C THR A 27 4.21 8.51 4.53
N ALA A 28 2.92 8.18 4.68
CA ALA A 28 2.17 8.46 5.90
C ALA A 28 2.40 7.38 6.97
N PRO A 29 2.08 7.67 8.24
CA PRO A 29 2.34 6.71 9.30
C PRO A 29 1.30 5.57 9.27
N VAL A 30 1.71 4.39 9.71
CA VAL A 30 0.80 3.23 9.81
C VAL A 30 0.24 3.17 11.22
N TYR A 31 -1.06 3.42 11.37
CA TYR A 31 -1.74 3.37 12.66
C TYR A 31 -1.96 1.93 13.12
N VAL A 32 -1.77 1.67 14.41
CA VAL A 32 -1.88 0.33 15.02
C VAL A 32 -2.55 0.41 16.40
N HIS A 33 -3.14 -0.71 16.82
CA HIS A 33 -3.69 -0.87 18.17
C HIS A 33 -2.62 -1.38 19.15
N GLY A 34 -2.74 -0.95 20.41
CA GLY A 34 -2.04 -1.63 21.51
C GLY A 34 -2.54 -3.06 21.70
N THR A 35 -1.66 -3.94 22.19
CA THR A 35 -1.96 -5.38 22.34
C THR A 35 -2.59 -5.74 23.69
N SER A 36 -2.59 -4.82 24.66
CA SER A 36 -3.16 -5.05 26.00
C SER A 36 -4.45 -4.24 26.21
N PRO A 37 -5.34 -4.66 27.12
CA PRO A 37 -6.54 -3.89 27.47
C PRO A 37 -6.26 -2.43 27.86
N GLU A 38 -5.12 -2.16 28.48
CA GLU A 38 -4.72 -0.83 28.93
C GLU A 38 -4.18 0.05 27.80
N THR A 39 -3.73 -0.55 26.69
CA THR A 39 -3.08 0.14 25.57
C THR A 39 -3.91 0.11 24.29
N ARG A 40 -4.90 -0.76 24.16
CA ARG A 40 -5.74 -0.91 22.95
C ARG A 40 -6.45 0.38 22.52
N ASN A 41 -6.82 1.22 23.49
CA ASN A 41 -7.51 2.50 23.28
C ASN A 41 -6.54 3.69 23.13
N HIS A 42 -5.23 3.45 23.21
CA HIS A 42 -4.25 4.48 22.89
C HIS A 42 -3.95 4.49 21.40
N ARG A 43 -3.73 5.69 20.87
CA ARG A 43 -3.42 5.89 19.45
C ARG A 43 -1.92 5.73 19.25
N TYR A 44 -1.52 4.71 18.52
CA TYR A 44 -0.14 4.50 18.08
C TYR A 44 -0.05 4.60 16.58
N ALA A 45 1.04 5.17 16.08
CA ALA A 45 1.35 5.11 14.67
C ALA A 45 2.86 4.94 14.44
N ILE A 46 3.18 4.13 13.45
CA ILE A 46 4.53 3.72 13.13
C ILE A 46 5.10 4.71 12.12
N ASN A 47 6.28 5.24 12.42
CA ASN A 47 7.12 5.90 11.42
C ASN A 47 8.08 4.87 10.84
N PHE A 48 7.79 4.40 9.62
CA PHE A 48 8.63 3.46 8.89
C PHE A 48 9.82 4.10 8.17
N ARG A 49 10.09 5.40 8.37
CA ARG A 49 11.31 6.06 7.85
C ARG A 49 11.45 5.93 6.33
N PHE A 50 10.40 6.31 5.61
CA PHE A 50 10.35 6.35 4.14
C PHE A 50 11.63 6.97 3.54
N ASN A 51 12.09 6.43 2.41
CA ASN A 51 13.29 6.89 1.71
C ASN A 51 13.13 6.92 0.18
N GLU A 52 11.97 7.34 -0.33
CA GLU A 52 11.73 7.50 -1.77
C GLU A 52 11.91 6.18 -2.54
N TRP A 53 11.33 5.10 -2.01
CA TRP A 53 11.43 3.75 -2.57
C TRP A 53 12.88 3.34 -2.87
N GLY A 54 13.79 3.61 -1.93
CA GLY A 54 15.21 3.25 -2.04
C GLY A 54 16.04 4.11 -2.99
N ALA A 55 15.46 5.14 -3.58
CA ALA A 55 16.17 6.01 -4.50
C ALA A 55 17.27 6.81 -3.76
N THR A 56 18.47 6.84 -4.36
CA THR A 56 19.64 7.50 -3.76
C THR A 56 19.80 8.91 -4.31
N VAL A 57 19.93 9.91 -3.44
CA VAL A 57 20.27 11.29 -3.86
C VAL A 57 21.72 11.28 -4.37
N PRO A 58 21.96 11.55 -5.67
CA PRO A 58 23.31 11.62 -6.20
C PRO A 58 24.07 12.82 -5.61
N ASP A 59 25.40 12.81 -5.70
CA ASP A 59 26.28 13.87 -5.19
C ASP A 59 25.96 15.28 -5.76
N ASN A 60 25.20 15.36 -6.86
CA ASN A 60 24.71 16.61 -7.45
C ASN A 60 23.50 17.22 -6.71
N GLY A 61 23.00 16.58 -5.65
CA GLY A 61 22.00 17.12 -4.73
C GLY A 61 20.55 17.03 -5.19
N SER A 62 20.25 16.32 -6.29
CA SER A 62 18.88 16.14 -6.78
C SER A 62 18.52 14.69 -7.09
N LEU A 63 17.45 14.18 -6.48
CA LEU A 63 16.95 12.83 -6.71
C LEU A 63 16.12 12.76 -8.00
N LYS A 64 16.23 11.67 -8.77
CA LYS A 64 15.34 11.36 -9.89
C LYS A 64 14.78 9.95 -9.71
N ILE A 65 13.45 9.82 -9.73
CA ILE A 65 12.75 8.54 -9.57
C ILE A 65 12.21 8.13 -10.95
N GLY A 66 12.84 7.13 -11.58
CA GLY A 66 12.51 6.77 -12.96
C GLY A 66 12.73 7.92 -13.96
N GLU A 67 12.20 7.78 -15.18
CA GLU A 67 12.41 8.79 -16.22
C GLU A 67 11.42 9.96 -16.17
N GLN A 68 10.23 9.72 -15.63
CA GLN A 68 9.07 10.61 -15.72
C GLN A 68 8.93 11.58 -14.54
N TRP A 69 9.60 11.30 -13.41
CA TRP A 69 9.48 12.16 -12.24
C TRP A 69 10.36 13.41 -12.32
N PRO A 70 9.89 14.53 -11.75
CA PRO A 70 10.73 15.72 -11.62
C PRO A 70 11.95 15.42 -10.75
N LYS A 71 13.04 16.15 -11.00
CA LYS A 71 14.18 16.14 -10.09
C LYS A 71 13.78 16.78 -8.76
N LEU A 72 13.92 16.03 -7.68
CA LEU A 72 13.60 16.51 -6.34
C LEU A 72 14.85 17.13 -5.71
N ALA A 73 14.74 18.37 -5.26
CA ALA A 73 15.76 19.01 -4.43
C ALA A 73 15.81 18.34 -3.03
N ALA A 74 16.92 18.51 -2.32
CA ALA A 74 17.09 17.95 -0.97
C ALA A 74 15.94 18.31 0.00
N THR A 75 15.41 19.53 -0.08
CA THR A 75 14.27 19.96 0.75
C THR A 75 12.98 19.22 0.41
N GLN A 76 12.76 18.88 -0.86
CA GLN A 76 11.59 18.11 -1.29
C GLN A 76 11.70 16.66 -0.84
N VAL A 77 12.90 16.07 -0.86
CA VAL A 77 13.15 14.74 -0.29
C VAL A 77 12.88 14.74 1.23
N GLU A 78 13.33 15.79 1.93
CA GLU A 78 13.04 15.94 3.36
C GLU A 78 11.52 16.05 3.64
N GLU A 79 10.76 16.72 2.78
CA GLU A 79 9.29 16.80 2.92
C GLU A 79 8.66 15.40 2.99
N ASN A 80 8.98 14.48 2.08
CA ASN A 80 8.39 13.15 2.07
C ASN A 80 8.94 12.26 3.19
N THR A 81 10.26 12.24 3.39
CA THR A 81 10.92 11.36 4.36
C THR A 81 10.59 11.72 5.81
N THR A 82 10.14 12.96 6.07
CA THR A 82 9.64 13.41 7.38
C THR A 82 8.11 13.44 7.48
N PHE A 83 7.38 13.13 6.40
CA PHE A 83 5.92 13.28 6.32
C PHE A 83 5.20 12.53 7.45
N ALA A 84 5.47 11.23 7.61
CA ALA A 84 4.90 10.41 8.69
C ALA A 84 5.07 11.04 10.07
N LYS A 85 6.29 11.46 10.42
CA LYS A 85 6.60 12.05 11.72
C LYS A 85 5.86 13.37 11.94
N ARG A 86 5.80 14.22 10.92
CA ARG A 86 5.07 15.48 10.97
C ARG A 86 3.56 15.24 11.12
N VAL A 87 3.00 14.20 10.47
CA VAL A 87 1.57 13.84 10.59
C VAL A 87 1.27 13.40 12.02
N ILE A 88 2.09 12.50 12.58
CA ILE A 88 1.94 12.04 13.97
C ILE A 88 1.98 13.20 14.97
N GLN A 89 2.88 14.16 14.77
CA GLN A 89 3.01 15.33 15.65
C GLN A 89 1.78 16.26 15.60
N GLN A 90 1.13 16.38 14.45
CA GLN A 90 -0.04 17.25 14.30
C GLN A 90 -1.35 16.54 14.66
N ASP A 91 -1.42 15.22 14.50
CA ASP A 91 -2.60 14.43 14.83
C ASP A 91 -2.78 14.27 16.34
N THR A 92 -3.62 15.14 16.90
CA THR A 92 -3.86 15.24 18.35
C THR A 92 -5.30 14.95 18.74
N HIS A 93 -6.15 14.52 17.78
CA HIS A 93 -7.57 14.33 18.01
C HIS A 93 -8.05 12.94 17.57
N PRO A 94 -8.83 12.21 18.39
CA PRO A 94 -9.42 12.64 19.67
C PRO A 94 -8.42 12.70 20.83
N SER A 95 -7.24 12.10 20.66
CA SER A 95 -6.10 12.18 21.60
C SER A 95 -4.77 12.25 20.85
N PRO A 96 -3.65 12.61 21.50
CA PRO A 96 -2.33 12.54 20.89
C PRO A 96 -1.98 11.14 20.37
N VAL A 97 -1.26 11.07 19.25
CA VAL A 97 -0.70 9.84 18.69
C VAL A 97 0.70 9.61 19.24
N THR A 98 0.96 8.42 19.77
CA THR A 98 2.30 8.00 20.18
C THR A 98 3.07 7.49 18.97
N CYS A 99 4.19 8.15 18.64
CA CYS A 99 5.08 7.71 17.57
C CYS A 99 5.84 6.45 17.97
N ILE A 100 5.78 5.41 17.13
CA ILE A 100 6.64 4.23 17.22
C ILE A 100 7.65 4.31 16.08
N GLU A 101 8.90 4.61 16.42
CA GLU A 101 9.98 4.65 15.43
C GLU A 101 10.37 3.21 15.03
N SER A 102 10.41 2.95 13.72
CA SER A 102 10.86 1.70 13.14
C SER A 102 12.38 1.64 13.03
N LYS A 103 12.96 0.45 13.20
CA LYS A 103 14.37 0.18 12.88
C LYS A 103 14.59 -0.02 11.38
N ILE A 104 13.55 -0.41 10.65
CA ILE A 104 13.57 -0.66 9.20
C ILE A 104 12.97 0.52 8.44
N ARG A 105 13.40 0.68 7.20
CA ARG A 105 12.74 1.48 6.17
C ARG A 105 11.71 0.64 5.45
N LEU A 106 10.50 1.17 5.28
CA LEU A 106 9.41 0.46 4.64
C LEU A 106 8.29 1.43 4.22
N GLU A 107 7.52 1.01 3.23
CA GLU A 107 6.34 1.66 2.70
C GLU A 107 5.07 0.88 3.06
N GLY A 108 3.97 1.57 3.39
CA GLY A 108 2.71 0.90 3.72
C GLY A 108 2.15 0.04 2.59
N GLY A 109 2.43 0.36 1.32
CA GLY A 109 2.00 -0.43 0.15
C GLY A 109 2.71 -1.78 0.03
N ALA A 110 3.89 -1.94 0.64
CA ALA A 110 4.58 -3.22 0.69
C ALA A 110 3.94 -4.22 1.68
N LEU A 111 2.98 -3.78 2.50
CA LEU A 111 2.35 -4.60 3.56
C LEU A 111 0.91 -4.99 3.20
N VAL A 112 0.65 -6.30 3.07
CA VAL A 112 -0.71 -6.85 2.99
C VAL A 112 -0.98 -7.72 4.21
N TYR A 113 -1.73 -7.17 5.18
CA TYR A 113 -2.00 -7.78 6.48
C TYR A 113 -3.46 -8.26 6.61
N ASP A 114 -3.69 -9.43 7.20
CA ASP A 114 -5.02 -10.02 7.33
C ASP A 114 -5.80 -9.57 8.57
N GLY A 115 -5.16 -8.88 9.52
CA GLY A 115 -5.77 -8.50 10.81
C GLY A 115 -5.61 -9.56 11.91
N GLU A 116 -5.11 -10.76 11.60
CA GLU A 116 -5.04 -11.92 12.51
C GLU A 116 -3.64 -12.56 12.56
N GLY A 117 -2.61 -11.76 12.24
CA GLY A 117 -1.21 -12.13 12.39
C GLY A 117 -0.54 -12.66 11.11
N THR A 118 -1.20 -12.62 9.95
CA THR A 118 -0.60 -12.98 8.66
C THR A 118 -0.24 -11.74 7.87
N LEU A 119 1.03 -11.63 7.51
CA LEU A 119 1.53 -10.62 6.59
C LEU A 119 1.99 -11.30 5.29
N ILE A 120 1.60 -10.76 4.14
CA ILE A 120 2.15 -11.11 2.83
C ILE A 120 2.92 -9.91 2.29
N ALA A 121 4.14 -10.15 1.82
CA ALA A 121 5.02 -9.11 1.28
C ALA A 121 5.97 -9.66 0.21
N SER A 122 6.51 -8.78 -0.64
CA SER A 122 7.55 -9.12 -1.61
C SER A 122 8.94 -8.95 -1.00
N GLU A 123 9.87 -9.85 -1.35
CA GLU A 123 11.25 -9.71 -0.91
C GLU A 123 11.91 -8.50 -1.58
N SER A 124 11.66 -8.27 -2.87
CA SER A 124 12.27 -7.18 -3.64
C SER A 124 11.97 -5.78 -3.10
N SER A 125 10.79 -5.54 -2.52
CA SER A 125 10.40 -4.21 -2.00
C SER A 125 10.88 -3.92 -0.59
N ILE A 126 11.18 -4.93 0.22
CA ILE A 126 11.55 -4.74 1.64
C ILE A 126 13.01 -5.12 1.89
N ILE A 127 13.48 -6.18 1.24
CA ILE A 127 14.80 -6.79 1.49
C ILE A 127 15.81 -6.23 0.50
N GLY A 128 16.89 -5.66 1.03
CA GLY A 128 18.02 -5.16 0.23
C GLY A 128 18.60 -3.88 0.80
N ASP A 129 19.82 -3.56 0.37
CA ASP A 129 20.57 -2.42 0.90
C ASP A 129 20.01 -1.04 0.49
N ASP A 130 19.23 -1.03 -0.58
CA ASP A 130 18.44 0.09 -1.11
C ASP A 130 17.38 0.56 -0.11
N ARG A 131 16.74 -0.37 0.62
CA ARG A 131 15.79 -0.05 1.70
C ARG A 131 16.47 -0.12 3.06
N ASN A 132 17.00 -1.30 3.38
CA ASN A 132 17.42 -1.71 4.71
C ASN A 132 18.90 -2.17 4.71
N PRO A 133 19.85 -1.24 4.53
CA PRO A 133 21.26 -1.58 4.45
C PRO A 133 21.74 -2.26 5.73
N HIS A 134 22.47 -3.36 5.55
CA HIS A 134 23.09 -4.15 6.62
C HIS A 134 22.12 -4.87 7.56
N LEU A 135 20.82 -4.92 7.25
CA LEU A 135 19.86 -5.72 8.01
C LEU A 135 19.62 -7.07 7.34
N SER A 136 19.67 -8.13 8.13
CA SER A 136 19.27 -9.46 7.67
C SER A 136 17.75 -9.57 7.55
N LYS A 137 17.29 -10.52 6.73
CA LYS A 137 15.86 -10.86 6.63
C LYS A 137 15.25 -11.17 7.99
N GLN A 138 15.97 -11.87 8.87
CA GLN A 138 15.48 -12.21 10.21
C GLN A 138 15.27 -10.96 11.07
N GLU A 139 16.19 -9.99 11.04
CA GLU A 139 16.05 -8.73 11.79
C GLU A 139 14.86 -7.89 11.28
N ILE A 140 14.65 -7.87 9.95
CA ILE A 140 13.48 -7.23 9.34
C ILE A 140 12.20 -7.92 9.81
N GLU A 141 12.15 -9.26 9.76
CA GLU A 141 10.99 -10.00 10.23
C GLU A 141 10.72 -9.75 11.71
N ASP A 142 11.73 -9.77 12.58
CA ASP A 142 11.56 -9.52 14.01
C ASP A 142 11.02 -8.12 14.31
N GLU A 143 11.44 -7.12 13.53
CA GLU A 143 10.89 -5.78 13.62
C GLU A 143 9.42 -5.72 13.14
N LEU A 144 9.08 -6.40 12.05
CA LEU A 144 7.69 -6.52 11.60
C LEU A 144 6.80 -7.23 12.63
N ARG A 145 7.30 -8.29 13.28
CA ARG A 145 6.59 -8.98 14.39
C ARG A 145 6.35 -8.03 15.55
N ARG A 146 7.37 -7.24 15.93
CA ARG A 146 7.28 -6.26 17.03
C ARG A 146 6.27 -5.15 16.74
N LEU A 147 6.25 -4.67 15.50
CA LEU A 147 5.45 -3.51 15.09
C LEU A 147 4.00 -3.85 14.76
N LEU A 148 3.77 -4.96 14.04
CA LEU A 148 2.48 -5.30 13.46
C LEU A 148 1.80 -6.50 14.15
N GLY A 149 2.47 -7.16 15.10
CA GLY A 149 1.97 -8.38 15.71
C GLY A 149 1.84 -9.55 14.71
N ALA A 150 2.52 -9.47 13.56
CA ALA A 150 2.56 -10.57 12.61
C ALA A 150 3.21 -11.79 13.28
N THR A 151 2.55 -12.94 13.24
CA THR A 151 3.11 -14.22 13.70
C THR A 151 3.52 -15.10 12.53
N LYS A 152 3.00 -14.82 11.33
CA LYS A 152 3.37 -15.48 10.10
C LYS A 152 3.61 -14.45 9.00
N ILE A 153 4.77 -14.52 8.37
CA ILE A 153 5.13 -13.69 7.21
C ILE A 153 5.31 -14.62 6.02
N ILE A 154 4.56 -14.37 4.95
CA ILE A 154 4.63 -15.12 3.70
C ILE A 154 5.30 -14.23 2.68
N TRP A 155 6.43 -14.67 2.17
CA TRP A 155 7.23 -13.94 1.20
C TRP A 155 7.00 -14.50 -0.20
N PHE A 156 6.90 -13.61 -1.19
CA PHE A 156 7.15 -13.94 -2.59
C PHE A 156 8.36 -13.14 -3.12
N PRO A 157 9.14 -13.63 -4.09
CA PRO A 157 10.39 -12.98 -4.48
C PRO A 157 10.24 -11.55 -5.01
N GLY A 158 9.31 -11.32 -5.94
CA GLY A 158 9.20 -10.06 -6.68
C GLY A 158 10.39 -9.80 -7.61
N PHE A 159 10.53 -8.54 -8.07
CA PHE A 159 11.63 -8.09 -8.91
C PHE A 159 12.08 -6.68 -8.53
N LYS A 160 13.40 -6.46 -8.54
CA LYS A 160 13.95 -5.11 -8.45
C LYS A 160 13.87 -4.38 -9.77
N ASN A 161 13.63 -3.07 -9.73
CA ASN A 161 13.54 -2.16 -10.87
C ASN A 161 12.53 -2.64 -11.94
N LEU A 162 11.46 -3.32 -11.51
CA LEU A 162 10.34 -3.64 -12.40
C LEU A 162 9.37 -2.46 -12.46
N ASP A 163 9.13 -1.85 -11.30
CA ASP A 163 8.45 -0.58 -11.09
C ASP A 163 9.21 0.21 -10.00
N PRO A 164 8.87 1.48 -9.74
CA PRO A 164 9.54 2.28 -8.71
C PRO A 164 9.49 1.68 -7.31
N THR A 165 8.51 0.80 -7.03
CA THR A 165 8.28 0.23 -5.71
C THR A 165 8.97 -1.11 -5.46
N ASP A 166 9.64 -1.66 -6.49
CA ASP A 166 10.22 -3.00 -6.48
C ASP A 166 9.16 -4.08 -6.14
N VAL A 167 7.98 -3.96 -6.75
CA VAL A 167 6.81 -4.84 -6.61
C VAL A 167 6.18 -4.77 -5.22
N HIS A 168 5.49 -3.67 -4.91
CA HIS A 168 4.63 -3.59 -3.73
C HIS A 168 3.51 -4.63 -3.76
N ALA A 169 3.26 -5.25 -2.60
CA ALA A 169 2.28 -6.33 -2.48
C ALA A 169 0.84 -5.85 -2.68
N ASP A 170 0.51 -4.59 -2.39
CA ASP A 170 -0.84 -4.02 -2.53
C ASP A 170 -1.30 -3.83 -3.99
N ALA A 171 -0.38 -3.87 -4.96
CA ALA A 171 -0.69 -3.92 -6.38
C ALA A 171 -0.97 -5.35 -6.86
N GLU A 172 -0.46 -6.35 -6.14
CA GLU A 172 -0.48 -7.75 -6.56
C GLU A 172 -1.59 -8.56 -5.87
N LEU A 173 -1.90 -8.26 -4.62
CA LEU A 173 -2.95 -8.96 -3.87
C LEU A 173 -3.52 -8.11 -2.73
N GLN A 174 -4.71 -8.49 -2.28
CA GLN A 174 -5.28 -7.96 -1.06
C GLN A 174 -6.17 -8.98 -0.34
N PHE A 175 -6.14 -8.98 0.98
CA PHE A 175 -7.14 -9.68 1.79
C PHE A 175 -8.50 -9.01 1.66
N ILE A 176 -9.53 -9.81 1.38
CA ILE A 176 -10.94 -9.42 1.54
C ILE A 176 -11.35 -9.52 3.01
N ARG A 177 -10.89 -10.59 3.67
CA ARG A 177 -11.08 -10.94 5.08
C ARG A 177 -10.08 -12.05 5.44
N PRO A 178 -9.87 -12.37 6.73
CA PRO A 178 -8.95 -13.44 7.11
C PRO A 178 -9.22 -14.75 6.36
N GLY A 179 -8.18 -15.29 5.71
CA GLY A 179 -8.24 -16.51 4.89
C GLY A 179 -8.80 -16.35 3.47
N VAL A 180 -9.29 -15.17 3.07
CA VAL A 180 -9.81 -14.93 1.70
C VAL A 180 -9.15 -13.72 1.08
N LEU A 181 -8.57 -13.89 -0.11
CA LEU A 181 -7.84 -12.85 -0.81
C LEU A 181 -8.16 -12.81 -2.30
N VAL A 182 -7.89 -11.65 -2.89
CA VAL A 182 -7.87 -11.45 -4.34
C VAL A 182 -6.43 -11.26 -4.81
N VAL A 183 -6.12 -11.75 -6.00
CA VAL A 183 -4.82 -11.60 -6.67
C VAL A 183 -5.04 -10.94 -8.02
N SER A 184 -4.20 -9.96 -8.34
CA SER A 184 -4.18 -9.32 -9.64
C SER A 184 -3.67 -10.30 -10.69
N ARG A 185 -4.42 -10.47 -11.77
CA ARG A 185 -4.02 -11.27 -12.91
C ARG A 185 -3.66 -10.32 -14.05
N PRO A 186 -2.38 -10.20 -14.41
CA PRO A 186 -1.95 -9.27 -15.45
C PRO A 186 -2.61 -9.59 -16.78
N HIS A 187 -2.87 -8.54 -17.55
CA HIS A 187 -3.40 -8.63 -18.91
C HIS A 187 -2.46 -9.46 -19.80
N GLU A 188 -2.97 -10.12 -20.83
CA GLU A 188 -2.16 -10.98 -21.71
C GLU A 188 -1.04 -10.25 -22.48
N SER A 189 -1.18 -8.93 -22.62
CA SER A 189 -0.19 -8.08 -23.27
C SER A 189 0.87 -7.52 -22.32
N ALA A 190 0.76 -7.77 -21.02
CA ALA A 190 1.71 -7.28 -20.04
C ALA A 190 3.09 -7.91 -20.26
N GLU A 191 4.14 -7.23 -19.81
CA GLU A 191 5.49 -7.79 -19.84
C GLU A 191 5.56 -9.16 -19.11
N GLU A 192 6.32 -10.12 -19.62
CA GLU A 192 6.45 -11.46 -19.02
C GLU A 192 6.88 -11.42 -17.54
N ARG A 193 7.66 -10.41 -17.12
CA ARG A 193 8.03 -10.25 -15.70
C ARG A 193 6.80 -10.08 -14.80
N TRP A 194 5.75 -9.37 -15.22
CA TRP A 194 4.50 -9.28 -14.46
C TRP A 194 3.76 -10.62 -14.38
N HIS A 195 3.74 -11.40 -15.46
CA HIS A 195 3.23 -12.78 -15.41
C HIS A 195 4.03 -13.67 -14.46
N GLN A 196 5.33 -13.44 -14.31
CA GLN A 196 6.16 -14.15 -13.34
C GLN A 196 5.85 -13.74 -11.90
N VAL A 197 5.64 -12.45 -11.61
CA VAL A 197 5.19 -11.96 -10.30
C VAL A 197 3.87 -12.63 -9.91
N TYR A 198 2.88 -12.61 -10.80
CA TYR A 198 1.60 -13.29 -10.58
C TYR A 198 1.77 -14.79 -10.26
N LYS A 199 2.64 -15.52 -10.98
CA LYS A 199 2.96 -16.93 -10.69
C LYS A 199 3.61 -17.10 -9.31
N GLN A 200 4.51 -16.19 -8.92
CA GLN A 200 5.17 -16.19 -7.61
C GLN A 200 4.18 -15.96 -6.48
N VAL A 201 3.27 -14.99 -6.61
CA VAL A 201 2.22 -14.71 -5.63
C VAL A 201 1.32 -15.92 -5.43
N LYS A 202 0.85 -16.54 -6.54
CA LYS A 202 0.05 -17.77 -6.47
C LYS A 202 0.77 -18.93 -5.81
N ALA A 203 2.06 -19.11 -6.10
CA ALA A 203 2.86 -20.16 -5.48
C ALA A 203 3.05 -19.91 -3.98
N ALA A 204 3.32 -18.67 -3.58
CA ALA A 204 3.50 -18.29 -2.17
C ALA A 204 2.19 -18.49 -1.38
N VAL A 205 1.06 -17.99 -1.90
CA VAL A 205 -0.26 -18.17 -1.29
C VAL A 205 -0.66 -19.65 -1.26
N GLY A 206 -0.63 -20.34 -2.40
CA GLY A 206 -1.06 -21.73 -2.52
C GLY A 206 -0.20 -22.73 -1.75
N GLY A 207 1.08 -22.41 -1.52
CA GLY A 207 2.01 -23.20 -0.72
C GLY A 207 1.89 -22.98 0.79
N ASN A 208 1.02 -22.07 1.24
CA ASN A 208 0.94 -21.66 2.64
C ASN A 208 -0.48 -21.77 3.22
N ARG A 209 -0.50 -21.71 4.55
CA ARG A 209 -1.66 -21.44 5.39
C ARG A 209 -1.47 -20.10 6.07
N ASP A 210 -2.52 -19.46 6.52
CA ASP A 210 -2.39 -18.25 7.31
C ASP A 210 -1.89 -18.52 8.75
N ALA A 211 -1.73 -17.47 9.55
CA ALA A 211 -1.28 -17.54 10.94
C ALA A 211 -2.21 -18.37 11.85
N ARG A 212 -3.48 -18.54 11.46
CA ARG A 212 -4.49 -19.33 12.17
C ARG A 212 -4.62 -20.75 11.61
N GLY A 213 -3.79 -21.12 10.63
CA GLY A 213 -3.76 -22.44 10.02
C GLY A 213 -4.80 -22.68 8.92
N ARG A 214 -5.54 -21.66 8.49
CA ARG A 214 -6.52 -21.77 7.40
C ARG A 214 -5.81 -21.83 6.05
N LEU A 215 -6.38 -22.57 5.10
CA LEU A 215 -5.98 -22.45 3.69
C LEU A 215 -6.57 -21.16 3.12
N PHE A 216 -5.86 -20.55 2.18
CA PHE A 216 -6.37 -19.38 1.49
C PHE A 216 -7.41 -19.76 0.43
N GLU A 217 -8.53 -19.05 0.45
CA GLU A 217 -9.45 -18.95 -0.67
C GLU A 217 -8.99 -17.79 -1.54
N MET A 218 -8.53 -18.09 -2.75
CA MET A 218 -7.87 -17.13 -3.64
C MET A 218 -8.73 -16.90 -4.89
N TYR A 219 -9.07 -15.64 -5.13
CA TYR A 219 -9.82 -15.20 -6.31
C TYR A 219 -8.93 -14.35 -7.21
N GLU A 220 -9.12 -14.45 -8.51
CA GLU A 220 -8.31 -13.72 -9.48
C GLU A 220 -9.13 -12.60 -10.09
N ILE A 221 -8.55 -11.40 -10.14
CA ILE A 221 -9.14 -10.25 -10.80
C ILE A 221 -8.28 -9.93 -12.02
N ALA A 222 -8.87 -10.07 -13.21
CA ALA A 222 -8.19 -9.73 -14.45
C ALA A 222 -7.99 -8.22 -14.54
N GLU A 223 -6.77 -7.80 -14.83
CA GLU A 223 -6.46 -6.42 -15.20
C GLU A 223 -7.09 -6.06 -16.56
N PRO A 224 -7.40 -4.78 -16.81
CA PRO A 224 -7.88 -4.33 -18.11
C PRO A 224 -6.76 -4.37 -19.15
N ASP A 225 -7.09 -4.13 -20.43
CA ASP A 225 -6.04 -3.77 -21.40
C ASP A 225 -5.33 -2.49 -20.91
N PRO A 226 -4.01 -2.50 -20.64
CA PRO A 226 -3.29 -1.34 -20.11
C PRO A 226 -3.45 -0.09 -20.99
N LYS A 227 -3.69 -0.26 -22.30
CA LYS A 227 -3.90 0.83 -23.25
C LYS A 227 -5.18 1.62 -23.02
N CYS A 228 -6.14 1.11 -22.21
CA CYS A 228 -7.37 1.83 -21.90
C CYS A 228 -7.13 3.12 -21.10
N THR A 229 -6.01 3.20 -20.38
CA THR A 229 -5.64 4.36 -19.54
C THR A 229 -4.78 5.41 -20.25
N GLY A 230 -4.37 5.14 -21.49
CA GLY A 230 -3.43 5.96 -22.26
C GLY A 230 -2.12 5.20 -22.56
N CYS A 231 -1.17 5.89 -23.18
CA CYS A 231 0.16 5.34 -23.44
C CYS A 231 1.20 6.18 -22.69
N LEU A 232 2.10 5.50 -21.99
CA LEU A 232 3.35 6.08 -21.49
C LEU A 232 4.49 5.67 -22.45
N GLU A 233 5.52 6.49 -22.57
CA GLU A 233 6.63 6.22 -23.50
C GLU A 233 7.59 5.12 -23.02
N HIS A 234 7.66 4.90 -21.69
CA HIS A 234 8.75 4.13 -21.07
C HIS A 234 8.30 3.05 -20.07
N GLU A 235 7.04 3.08 -19.62
CA GLU A 235 6.52 2.19 -18.57
C GLU A 235 5.06 1.84 -18.89
N ASP A 236 4.51 0.78 -18.30
CA ASP A 236 3.07 0.51 -18.39
C ASP A 236 2.34 1.22 -17.23
N PRO A 237 1.13 1.78 -17.47
CA PRO A 237 0.32 2.36 -16.39
C PRO A 237 -0.07 1.32 -15.33
N ALA A 238 -0.20 1.73 -14.07
CA ALA A 238 -0.66 0.85 -13.00
C ALA A 238 -2.18 0.58 -13.11
N THR A 239 -2.57 -0.60 -13.57
CA THR A 239 -3.98 -0.96 -13.86
C THR A 239 -4.55 -2.07 -12.97
N ASN A 240 -4.02 -2.23 -11.76
CA ASN A 240 -4.43 -3.31 -10.86
C ASN A 240 -5.72 -2.97 -10.11
N TYR A 241 -6.80 -3.72 -10.35
CA TYR A 241 -8.07 -3.53 -9.63
C TYR A 241 -7.99 -3.85 -8.14
N VAL A 242 -7.04 -4.71 -7.74
CA VAL A 242 -6.82 -5.10 -6.34
C VAL A 242 -6.26 -3.96 -5.50
N ASN A 243 -5.75 -2.88 -6.12
CA ASN A 243 -5.30 -1.67 -5.43
C ASN A 243 -6.48 -0.76 -5.02
N PHE A 244 -7.53 -1.37 -4.48
CA PHE A 244 -8.73 -0.71 -3.99
C PHE A 244 -8.59 -0.31 -2.51
N TYR A 245 -9.49 0.54 -2.02
CA TYR A 245 -9.48 1.00 -0.64
C TYR A 245 -10.72 0.53 0.13
N PHE A 246 -10.51 -0.10 1.29
CA PHE A 246 -11.59 -0.36 2.24
C PHE A 246 -11.87 0.91 3.06
N ALA A 247 -13.12 1.37 2.99
CA ALA A 247 -13.68 2.35 3.90
C ALA A 247 -14.73 1.68 4.81
N ASN A 248 -15.14 2.34 5.89
CA ASN A 248 -16.19 1.83 6.78
C ASN A 248 -17.47 1.56 5.96
N GLY A 249 -17.88 0.29 5.89
CA GLY A 249 -19.05 -0.16 5.13
C GLY A 249 -18.94 -0.06 3.60
N ALA A 250 -17.78 0.27 3.03
CA ALA A 250 -17.63 0.45 1.59
C ALA A 250 -16.29 -0.07 1.04
N VAL A 251 -16.25 -0.27 -0.28
CA VAL A 251 -15.03 -0.56 -1.05
C VAL A 251 -14.94 0.46 -2.17
N ILE A 252 -13.85 1.23 -2.22
CA ILE A 252 -13.58 2.17 -3.31
C ILE A 252 -12.70 1.46 -4.33
N LEU A 253 -13.33 0.99 -5.41
CA LEU A 253 -12.71 0.20 -6.47
C LEU A 253 -12.27 1.13 -7.62
N PRO A 254 -11.07 0.99 -8.19
CA PRO A 254 -10.71 1.75 -9.38
C PRO A 254 -11.53 1.31 -10.59
N LYS A 255 -11.68 2.26 -11.52
CA LYS A 255 -12.26 2.07 -12.84
C LYS A 255 -11.30 2.68 -13.87
N PHE A 256 -10.89 1.90 -14.86
CA PHE A 256 -9.82 2.28 -15.79
C PHE A 256 -10.34 2.65 -17.19
N GLY A 257 -11.59 2.31 -17.53
CA GLY A 257 -12.21 2.67 -18.81
C GLY A 257 -12.38 1.50 -19.77
N ASP A 258 -11.89 0.32 -19.41
CA ASP A 258 -12.24 -0.95 -20.05
C ASP A 258 -13.58 -1.43 -19.49
N HIS A 259 -14.66 -1.24 -20.26
CA HIS A 259 -16.01 -1.53 -19.81
C HIS A 259 -16.20 -2.95 -19.26
N ASP A 260 -15.62 -3.95 -19.93
CA ASP A 260 -15.87 -5.36 -19.59
C ASP A 260 -15.04 -5.77 -18.38
N ALA A 261 -13.76 -5.37 -18.33
CA ALA A 261 -12.90 -5.62 -17.18
C ALA A 261 -13.38 -4.85 -15.93
N ASP A 262 -13.77 -3.58 -16.10
CA ASP A 262 -14.32 -2.73 -15.02
C ASP A 262 -15.57 -3.40 -14.42
N THR A 263 -16.46 -3.89 -15.28
CA THR A 263 -17.71 -4.54 -14.85
C THR A 263 -17.43 -5.87 -14.15
N ALA A 264 -16.51 -6.68 -14.68
CA ALA A 264 -16.13 -7.96 -14.08
C ALA A 264 -15.50 -7.78 -12.68
N ALA A 265 -14.61 -6.80 -12.53
CA ALA A 265 -14.00 -6.46 -11.24
C ALA A 265 -15.06 -6.00 -10.23
N LEU A 266 -15.99 -5.12 -10.64
CA LEU A 266 -17.09 -4.66 -9.79
C LEU A 266 -17.94 -5.83 -9.28
N ILE A 267 -18.41 -6.69 -10.17
CA ILE A 267 -19.25 -7.84 -9.82
C ILE A 267 -18.51 -8.74 -8.83
N LYS A 268 -17.26 -9.08 -9.13
CA LYS A 268 -16.49 -9.99 -8.26
C LYS A 268 -16.28 -9.40 -6.87
N ILE A 269 -15.91 -8.13 -6.76
CA ILE A 269 -15.69 -7.50 -5.46
C ILE A 269 -17.00 -7.33 -4.68
N GLN A 270 -18.13 -7.08 -5.36
CA GLN A 270 -19.46 -7.07 -4.72
C GLN A 270 -19.85 -8.44 -4.17
N GLU A 271 -19.60 -9.51 -4.92
CA GLU A 271 -19.84 -10.89 -4.47
C GLU A 271 -19.01 -11.23 -3.22
N LEU A 272 -17.76 -10.78 -3.19
CA LEU A 272 -16.83 -11.06 -2.08
C LEU A 272 -17.08 -10.18 -0.85
N CYS A 273 -17.71 -9.02 -1.03
CA CYS A 273 -18.01 -8.03 0.02
C CYS A 273 -19.52 -7.72 0.11
N PRO A 274 -20.39 -8.71 0.40
CA PRO A 274 -21.85 -8.52 0.35
C PRO A 274 -22.37 -7.48 1.36
N ASP A 275 -21.66 -7.29 2.48
CA ASP A 275 -22.02 -6.34 3.54
C ASP A 275 -21.49 -4.92 3.28
N ARG A 276 -20.87 -4.67 2.12
CA ARG A 276 -20.27 -3.38 1.79
C ARG A 276 -20.82 -2.81 0.49
N VAL A 277 -20.90 -1.49 0.43
CA VAL A 277 -21.18 -0.78 -0.82
C VAL A 277 -19.90 -0.67 -1.64
N VAL A 278 -19.82 -1.38 -2.75
CA VAL A 278 -18.70 -1.24 -3.70
C VAL A 278 -18.98 -0.07 -4.64
N ARG A 279 -18.09 0.92 -4.66
CA ARG A 279 -18.18 2.12 -5.51
C ARG A 279 -16.95 2.22 -6.39
N GLN A 280 -17.20 2.25 -7.70
CA GLN A 280 -16.17 2.50 -8.68
C GLN A 280 -15.85 3.99 -8.79
N VAL A 281 -14.55 4.30 -8.86
CA VAL A 281 -14.03 5.64 -9.12
C VAL A 281 -13.15 5.58 -10.36
N TYR A 282 -13.49 6.40 -11.35
CA TYR A 282 -12.70 6.49 -12.58
C TYR A 282 -11.36 7.18 -12.29
N VAL A 283 -10.27 6.47 -12.55
CA VAL A 283 -8.89 6.89 -12.24
C VAL A 283 -8.10 7.07 -13.54
N ASN A 284 -8.23 8.23 -14.17
CA ASN A 284 -7.60 8.51 -15.47
C ASN A 284 -6.19 9.10 -15.38
N ALA A 285 -5.78 9.60 -14.21
CA ALA A 285 -4.46 10.23 -14.03
C ALA A 285 -3.54 9.43 -13.11
N LEU A 286 -4.08 8.83 -12.04
CA LEU A 286 -3.28 8.07 -11.06
C LEU A 286 -2.45 6.95 -11.71
N PRO A 287 -3.03 6.08 -12.57
CA PRO A 287 -2.29 4.97 -13.20
C PRO A 287 -1.06 5.43 -13.98
N LEU A 288 -1.13 6.61 -14.58
CA LEU A 288 -0.07 7.21 -15.39
C LEU A 288 1.07 7.78 -14.53
N THR A 289 0.91 7.80 -13.21
CA THR A 289 1.89 8.33 -12.25
C THR A 289 2.51 7.26 -11.36
N GLY A 290 2.21 5.98 -11.61
CA GLY A 290 2.84 4.84 -10.93
C GLY A 290 2.04 4.21 -9.79
N GLY A 291 0.75 4.53 -9.64
CA GLY A 291 -0.08 3.94 -8.58
C GLY A 291 -1.58 4.16 -8.77
N VAL A 292 -2.40 3.66 -7.85
CA VAL A 292 -3.87 3.72 -7.96
C VAL A 292 -4.48 4.27 -6.65
N ILE A 293 -5.66 3.79 -6.23
CA ILE A 293 -6.43 4.36 -5.13
C ILE A 293 -5.78 4.00 -3.79
N HIS A 294 -5.36 2.75 -3.60
CA HIS A 294 -4.78 2.31 -2.34
C HIS A 294 -3.46 3.02 -2.05
N CYS A 295 -2.62 3.26 -3.08
CA CYS A 295 -1.38 4.04 -2.97
C CYS A 295 -1.62 5.49 -2.53
N SER A 296 -2.79 6.04 -2.83
CA SER A 296 -3.15 7.44 -2.56
C SER A 296 -3.93 7.64 -1.25
N THR A 297 -4.07 6.58 -0.44
CA THR A 297 -4.90 6.59 0.77
C THR A 297 -4.18 5.90 1.92
N GLN A 298 -4.41 6.36 3.15
CA GLN A 298 -3.92 5.73 4.37
C GLN A 298 -5.05 5.74 5.42
N PRO A 299 -5.50 4.58 5.93
CA PRO A 299 -6.52 4.55 6.96
C PRO A 299 -5.92 4.98 8.31
N VAL A 300 -6.74 5.68 9.08
CA VAL A 300 -6.59 5.82 10.52
C VAL A 300 -7.53 4.80 11.13
N VAL A 301 -7.02 3.91 11.99
CA VAL A 301 -7.86 2.90 12.65
C VAL A 301 -8.75 3.56 13.70
N ASP A 302 -9.94 3.01 13.91
CA ASP A 302 -10.86 3.51 14.92
C ASP A 302 -10.47 2.98 16.30
N PHE A 303 -10.36 3.87 17.29
CA PHE A 303 -9.94 3.54 18.65
C PHE A 303 -11.08 3.65 19.66
N GLU A 304 -12.24 4.12 19.22
CA GLU A 304 -13.48 4.15 19.98
C GLU A 304 -14.22 2.84 19.61
N ASP A 305 -14.51 1.98 20.59
CA ASP A 305 -15.24 0.70 20.43
C ASP A 305 -14.45 -0.58 20.02
N VAL A 306 -13.12 -0.62 20.14
CA VAL A 306 -12.37 -1.90 20.08
C VAL A 306 -12.51 -2.64 21.39
#